data_AF-A0A0D8XKJ2-F1
#
_entry.id   AF-A0A0D8XKJ2-F1
#
_cell.length_a   1.000
_cell.length_b   1.000
_cell.length_c   1.000
_cell.angle_alpha   90.00
_cell.angle_beta   90.00
_cell.angle_gamma   90.00
#
_symmetry.space_group_name_H-M   'P 1'
#
loop_
_entity.id
_entity.type
_entity.pdbx_description
1 polymer ?
#
loop_
_entity_poly.entity_id
_entity_poly.type
_entity_poly.pdbx_seq_one_letter_code
_entity_poly.pdbx_strand_id
1 'polypeptide(L)'
;MELFNESDRLLMAKMVIKMADINSPTKPYSLHRQWTERICEEFYEQGDEERRLGMPITQYMDRNDAQVAKLQDSFIAHVVSPLAVAMNEAGLLPILPGLVEPEMMINLKHNHQKWLQEIDDNPGETGEILRDQLVLNNTCRMLYILDLIVEKSLGSYVSNTLSQSCSFL
;
A
#
# COMPACT_ATOMS: atom_id res chain seq x y z
N MET A 1 -16.83 -14.37 -16.99
CA MET A 1 -17.51 -14.13 -15.71
C MET A 1 -18.86 -13.51 -15.99
N GLU A 2 -19.94 -14.11 -15.51
CA GLU A 2 -21.31 -13.65 -15.75
C GLU A 2 -21.81 -12.89 -14.51
N LEU A 3 -21.98 -11.58 -14.62
CA LEU A 3 -22.22 -10.66 -13.49
C LEU A 3 -23.71 -10.42 -13.18
N PHE A 4 -24.48 -11.51 -13.18
CA PHE A 4 -25.94 -11.40 -13.17
C PHE A 4 -26.52 -11.03 -11.80
N ASN A 5 -25.87 -11.41 -10.69
CA ASN A 5 -26.36 -11.07 -9.35
C ASN A 5 -25.66 -9.82 -8.77
N GLU A 6 -26.35 -9.14 -7.86
CA GLU A 6 -25.88 -7.89 -7.25
C GLU A 6 -24.66 -8.10 -6.34
N SER A 7 -24.63 -9.21 -5.60
CA SER A 7 -23.53 -9.56 -4.69
C SER A 7 -22.19 -9.66 -5.42
N ASP A 8 -22.16 -10.28 -6.60
CA ASP A 8 -20.95 -10.42 -7.40
C ASP A 8 -20.47 -9.08 -7.94
N ARG A 9 -21.40 -8.22 -8.40
CA ARG A 9 -21.07 -6.86 -8.84
C ARG A 9 -20.50 -6.03 -7.69
N LEU A 10 -21.10 -6.13 -6.51
CA LEU A 10 -20.63 -5.42 -5.32
C LEU A 10 -19.26 -5.91 -4.87
N LEU A 11 -19.02 -7.23 -4.88
CA LEU A 11 -17.72 -7.81 -4.55
C LEU A 11 -16.65 -7.33 -5.53
N MET A 12 -16.91 -7.37 -6.84
CA MET A 12 -15.98 -6.85 -7.83
C MET A 12 -15.69 -5.36 -7.64
N ALA A 13 -16.71 -4.55 -7.38
CA ALA A 13 -16.52 -3.12 -7.15
C ALA A 13 -15.58 -2.89 -5.96
N LYS A 14 -15.77 -3.64 -4.87
CA LYS A 14 -14.87 -3.59 -3.71
C LYS A 14 -13.44 -4.01 -4.06
N MET A 15 -13.26 -5.07 -4.84
CA MET A 15 -11.93 -5.52 -5.30
C MET A 15 -11.24 -4.45 -6.15
N VAL A 16 -11.95 -3.85 -7.10
CA VAL A 16 -11.41 -2.81 -7.99
C VAL A 16 -11.03 -1.56 -7.19
N ILE A 17 -11.91 -1.09 -6.29
CA ILE A 17 -11.61 0.05 -5.41
C ILE A 17 -10.40 -0.27 -4.54
N LYS A 18 -10.35 -1.46 -3.94
CA LYS A 18 -9.23 -1.82 -3.08
C LYS A 18 -7.92 -1.91 -3.85
N MET A 19 -7.92 -2.49 -5.04
CA MET A 19 -6.74 -2.51 -5.91
C MET A 19 -6.35 -1.10 -6.35
N ALA A 20 -7.31 -0.21 -6.64
CA ALA A 20 -7.00 1.18 -6.99
C ALA A 20 -6.20 1.90 -5.88
N ASP A 21 -6.52 1.62 -4.63
CA ASP A 21 -5.87 2.14 -3.42
C ASP A 21 -4.45 1.57 -3.21
N ILE A 22 -4.23 0.28 -3.47
CA ILE A 22 -2.96 -0.42 -3.13
C ILE A 22 -2.11 -0.85 -4.32
N ASN A 23 -2.40 -0.39 -5.54
CA ASN A 23 -1.73 -0.88 -6.75
C ASN A 23 -0.29 -0.39 -6.95
N SER A 24 0.31 0.37 -6.02
CA SER A 24 1.67 0.91 -6.20
C SER A 24 2.69 -0.17 -6.60
N PRO A 25 2.68 -1.41 -6.04
CA PRO A 25 3.63 -2.44 -6.45
C PRO A 25 3.40 -2.99 -7.85
N THR A 26 2.30 -2.63 -8.51
CA THR A 26 1.97 -3.06 -9.88
C THR A 26 2.35 -2.02 -10.93
N LYS A 27 2.94 -0.90 -10.51
CA LYS A 27 3.40 0.18 -11.39
C LYS A 27 4.84 -0.06 -11.85
N PRO A 28 5.32 0.66 -12.88
CA PRO A 28 6.75 0.66 -13.21
C PRO A 28 7.60 0.94 -11.97
N TYR A 29 8.71 0.22 -11.82
CA TYR A 29 9.49 0.19 -10.59
C TYR A 29 9.91 1.59 -10.09
N SER A 30 10.28 2.52 -10.97
CA SER A 30 10.65 3.88 -10.59
C SER A 30 9.51 4.66 -9.94
N LEU A 31 8.26 4.39 -10.34
CA LEU A 31 7.08 4.99 -9.73
C LEU A 31 6.74 4.27 -8.42
N HIS A 32 6.82 2.94 -8.39
CA HIS A 32 6.64 2.16 -7.17
C HIS A 32 7.57 2.65 -6.05
N ARG A 33 8.88 2.81 -6.35
CA ARG A 33 9.85 3.32 -5.37
C ARG A 33 9.51 4.70 -4.82
N GLN A 34 9.09 5.64 -5.67
CA GLN A 34 8.65 6.96 -5.20
C GLN A 34 7.44 6.89 -4.26
N TRP A 35 6.48 5.99 -4.53
CA TRP A 35 5.35 5.77 -3.63
C TRP A 35 5.80 5.11 -2.32
N THR A 36 6.69 4.12 -2.39
CA THR A 36 7.27 3.48 -1.20
C THR A 36 8.00 4.49 -0.33
N GLU A 37 8.83 5.36 -0.89
CA GLU A 37 9.57 6.37 -0.15
C GLU A 37 8.61 7.34 0.59
N ARG A 38 7.55 7.78 -0.08
CA ARG A 38 6.54 8.68 0.52
C ARG A 38 5.80 8.03 1.69
N ILE A 39 5.31 6.80 1.51
CA ILE A 39 4.57 6.13 2.58
C ILE A 39 5.49 5.74 3.75
N CYS A 40 6.75 5.39 3.47
CA CYS A 40 7.72 5.15 4.53
C CYS A 40 8.01 6.43 5.32
N GLU A 41 8.14 7.60 4.68
CA GLU A 41 8.31 8.86 5.41
C GLU A 41 7.10 9.15 6.32
N GLU A 42 5.87 8.97 5.83
CA GLU A 42 4.65 9.11 6.65
C GLU A 42 4.65 8.15 7.86
N PHE A 43 5.09 6.90 7.66
CA PHE A 43 5.25 5.94 8.75
C PHE A 43 6.30 6.37 9.76
N TYR A 44 7.41 6.93 9.30
CA TYR A 44 8.46 7.42 10.17
C TYR A 44 8.03 8.64 10.97
N GLU A 45 7.27 9.56 10.38
CA GLU A 45 6.65 10.68 11.10
C GLU A 45 5.72 10.18 12.21
N GLN A 46 4.93 9.14 11.95
CA GLN A 46 4.11 8.52 12.98
C GLN A 46 4.95 7.87 14.09
N GLY A 47 6.00 7.12 13.73
CA GLY A 47 6.88 6.48 14.71
C GLY A 47 7.60 7.49 15.61
N ASP A 48 7.96 8.66 15.06
CA ASP A 48 8.52 9.76 15.85
C ASP A 48 7.52 10.33 16.85
N GLU A 49 6.25 10.45 16.46
CA GLU A 49 5.18 10.88 17.36
C GLU A 49 4.90 9.83 18.46
N GLU A 50 4.88 8.54 18.12
CA GLU A 50 4.76 7.44 19.09
C GLU A 50 5.91 7.51 20.11
N ARG A 51 7.15 7.71 19.64
CA ARG A 51 8.33 7.91 20.50
C ARG A 51 8.17 9.14 21.40
N ARG A 52 7.72 10.27 20.85
CA ARG A 52 7.52 11.52 21.60
C ARG A 52 6.48 11.36 22.71
N LEU A 53 5.44 10.56 22.47
CA LEU A 53 4.39 10.25 23.44
C LEU A 53 4.77 9.14 24.43
N GLY A 54 5.97 8.55 24.32
CA GLY A 54 6.42 7.44 25.15
C GLY A 54 5.67 6.13 24.86
N MET A 55 5.07 6.01 23.68
CA MET A 55 4.38 4.81 23.22
C MET A 55 5.37 3.84 22.55
N PRO A 56 5.08 2.52 22.55
CA PRO A 56 5.81 1.58 21.72
C PRO A 56 5.70 1.97 20.25
N ILE A 57 6.83 2.05 19.55
CA ILE A 57 6.86 2.36 18.12
C ILE A 57 6.28 1.17 17.35
N THR A 58 5.34 1.46 16.46
CA THR A 58 4.71 0.47 15.59
C THR A 58 5.74 -0.14 14.64
N GLN A 59 5.60 -1.43 14.36
CA GLN A 59 6.53 -2.16 13.48
C GLN A 59 6.67 -1.45 12.12
N TYR A 60 7.91 -1.37 11.61
CA TYR A 60 8.30 -0.68 10.37
C TYR A 60 8.22 0.85 10.40
N MET A 61 7.85 1.46 11.53
CA MET A 61 7.74 2.92 11.68
C MET A 61 8.96 3.56 12.34
N ASP A 62 9.98 2.79 12.72
CA ASP A 62 11.23 3.37 13.25
C ASP A 62 12.21 3.67 12.10
N ARG A 63 12.45 4.96 11.84
CA ARG A 63 13.46 5.40 10.85
C ARG A 63 14.91 5.02 11.22
N ASN A 64 15.17 4.68 12.48
CA ASN A 64 16.49 4.23 12.93
C ASN A 64 16.74 2.73 12.67
N ASP A 65 15.68 1.98 12.32
CA ASP A 65 15.72 0.56 11.94
C ASP A 65 14.85 0.34 10.70
N ALA A 66 15.29 0.96 9.59
CA ALA A 66 14.50 1.09 8.37
C ALA A 66 14.44 -0.22 7.55
N GLN A 67 13.49 -1.10 7.86
CA GLN A 67 13.30 -2.38 7.18
C GLN A 67 12.38 -2.30 5.94
N VAL A 68 12.66 -1.37 5.02
CA VAL A 68 11.77 -1.05 3.87
C VAL A 68 11.55 -2.25 2.95
N ALA A 69 12.62 -2.98 2.61
CA ALA A 69 12.52 -4.09 1.66
C ALA A 69 11.63 -5.23 2.19
N LYS A 70 11.74 -5.54 3.48
CA LYS A 70 10.88 -6.53 4.15
C LYS A 70 9.44 -6.07 4.28
N LEU A 71 9.22 -4.80 4.60
CA LEU A 71 7.90 -4.20 4.63
C LEU A 71 7.22 -4.39 3.27
N GLN A 72 7.92 -4.09 2.17
CA GLN A 72 7.39 -4.24 0.81
C GLN A 72 7.21 -5.70 0.38
N ASP A 73 8.15 -6.59 0.69
CA ASP A 73 8.01 -8.03 0.47
C ASP A 73 6.74 -8.57 1.14
N SER A 74 6.57 -8.29 2.43
CA SER A 74 5.41 -8.74 3.21
C SER A 74 4.10 -8.16 2.68
N PHE A 75 4.07 -6.87 2.36
CA PHE A 75 2.89 -6.20 1.80
C PHE A 75 2.49 -6.78 0.43
N ILE A 76 3.46 -7.01 -0.45
CA ILE A 76 3.22 -7.60 -1.76
C ILE A 76 2.72 -9.04 -1.62
N ALA A 77 3.42 -9.86 -0.83
CA ALA A 77 3.12 -11.29 -0.69
C ALA A 77 1.74 -11.55 -0.07
N HIS A 78 1.34 -10.75 0.93
CA HIS A 78 0.15 -11.04 1.73
C HIS A 78 -1.07 -10.17 1.41
N VAL A 79 -0.90 -9.02 0.75
CA VAL A 79 -2.00 -8.08 0.48
C VAL A 79 -2.21 -7.88 -1.01
N VAL A 80 -1.20 -7.41 -1.73
CA VAL A 80 -1.37 -7.00 -3.13
C VAL A 80 -1.44 -8.18 -4.08
N SER A 81 -0.56 -9.18 -3.92
CA SER A 81 -0.49 -10.34 -4.80
C SER A 81 -1.75 -11.20 -4.77
N PRO A 82 -2.32 -11.56 -3.60
CA PRO A 82 -3.58 -12.31 -3.56
C PRO A 82 -4.73 -11.59 -4.28
N LEU A 83 -4.84 -10.26 -4.12
CA LEU A 83 -5.88 -9.48 -4.78
C LEU A 83 -5.64 -9.38 -6.29
N ALA A 84 -4.40 -9.16 -6.73
CA ALA A 84 -4.05 -9.08 -8.15
C ALA A 84 -4.28 -10.41 -8.87
N VAL A 85 -3.91 -11.53 -8.25
CA VAL A 85 -4.17 -12.88 -8.78
C VAL A 85 -5.66 -13.13 -8.90
N ALA A 86 -6.45 -12.83 -7.87
CA ALA A 86 -7.91 -12.99 -7.93
C ALA A 86 -8.54 -12.13 -9.04
N MET A 87 -8.09 -10.89 -9.23
CA MET A 87 -8.55 -10.04 -10.33
C MET A 87 -8.14 -10.58 -11.71
N ASN A 88 -6.93 -11.14 -11.83
CA ASN A 88 -6.46 -11.76 -13.07
C ASN A 88 -7.30 -12.98 -13.43
N GLU A 89 -7.53 -13.89 -12.48
CA GLU A 89 -8.36 -15.09 -12.67
C GLU A 89 -9.82 -14.77 -12.98
N ALA A 90 -10.35 -13.69 -12.40
CA ALA A 90 -11.68 -13.17 -12.72
C ALA A 90 -11.76 -12.54 -14.13
N GLY A 91 -10.64 -12.37 -14.83
CA GLY A 91 -10.57 -11.74 -16.15
C GLY A 91 -10.77 -10.22 -16.12
N LEU A 92 -10.48 -9.57 -14.99
CA LEU A 92 -10.63 -8.12 -14.81
C LEU A 92 -9.40 -7.33 -15.31
N LEU A 93 -8.29 -8.01 -15.54
CA LEU A 93 -7.04 -7.37 -15.96
C LEU A 93 -6.86 -7.53 -17.48
N PRO A 94 -6.81 -6.42 -18.24
CA PRO A 94 -6.63 -6.50 -19.68
C PRO A 94 -5.18 -6.89 -20.03
N ILE A 95 -5.04 -7.71 -21.07
CA ILE A 95 -3.75 -7.96 -21.72
C ILE A 95 -3.63 -6.95 -22.86
N LEU A 96 -2.66 -6.04 -22.77
CA LEU A 96 -2.43 -5.02 -23.79
C LEU A 96 -1.72 -5.65 -25.02
N PRO A 97 -1.87 -5.07 -26.23
CA PRO A 97 -1.20 -5.56 -27.42
C PRO A 97 0.32 -5.68 -27.22
N GLY A 98 0.88 -6.85 -27.57
CA GLY A 98 2.31 -7.13 -27.43
C GLY A 98 2.71 -7.73 -26.09
N LEU A 99 1.79 -7.87 -25.14
CA LEU A 99 2.04 -8.56 -23.86
C LEU A 99 1.45 -9.98 -23.86
N VAL A 100 2.11 -10.87 -23.12
CA VAL A 100 1.65 -12.26 -22.91
C VAL A 100 0.79 -12.43 -21.65
N GLU A 101 0.87 -11.47 -20.73
CA GLU A 101 0.09 -11.40 -19.50
C GLU A 101 -0.20 -9.94 -19.15
N PRO A 102 -1.15 -9.63 -18.24
CA PRO A 102 -1.47 -8.24 -17.91
C PRO A 102 -0.26 -7.49 -17.36
N GLU A 103 -0.08 -6.24 -17.79
CA GLU A 103 1.03 -5.37 -17.35
C GLU A 103 1.14 -5.29 -15.82
N MET A 104 0.00 -5.22 -15.14
CA MET A 104 -0.10 -5.22 -13.68
C MET A 104 0.62 -6.43 -13.05
N MET A 105 0.46 -7.62 -13.64
CA MET A 105 1.08 -8.86 -13.15
C MET A 105 2.58 -8.89 -13.45
N ILE A 106 3.00 -8.40 -14.62
CA ILE A 106 4.41 -8.30 -15.01
C ILE A 106 5.16 -7.41 -14.01
N ASN A 107 4.64 -6.20 -13.79
CA ASN A 107 5.25 -5.22 -12.89
C ASN A 107 5.26 -5.72 -11.44
N LEU A 108 4.17 -6.35 -10.98
CA LEU A 108 4.09 -6.90 -9.63
C LEU A 108 5.19 -7.93 -9.37
N LYS A 109 5.36 -8.90 -10.28
CA LYS A 109 6.43 -9.91 -10.18
C LYS A 109 7.81 -9.26 -10.20
N HIS A 110 8.04 -8.34 -11.13
CA HIS A 110 9.31 -7.64 -11.26
C HIS A 110 9.67 -6.85 -9.99
N ASN A 111 8.72 -6.10 -9.45
CA ASN A 111 8.94 -5.28 -8.26
C ASN A 111 9.17 -6.15 -7.03
N HIS A 112 8.40 -7.23 -6.85
CA HIS A 112 8.59 -8.17 -5.74
C HIS A 112 9.98 -8.80 -5.78
N GLN A 113 10.43 -9.25 -6.95
CA GLN A 113 11.78 -9.80 -7.14
C GLN A 113 12.88 -8.80 -6.76
N LYS A 114 12.72 -7.52 -7.09
CA LYS A 114 13.69 -6.49 -6.70
C LYS A 114 13.80 -6.30 -5.19
N TRP A 115 12.69 -6.36 -4.46
CA TRP A 115 12.71 -6.29 -3.00
C TRP A 115 13.37 -7.53 -2.38
N LEU A 116 13.07 -8.73 -2.91
CA LEU A 116 13.75 -9.96 -2.48
C LEU A 116 15.26 -9.87 -2.70
N GLN A 117 15.69 -9.35 -3.85
CA GLN A 117 17.10 -9.13 -4.14
C GLN A 117 17.75 -8.14 -3.15
N GLU A 118 17.07 -7.04 -2.81
CA GLU A 118 17.57 -6.05 -1.85
C GLU A 118 17.69 -6.62 -0.41
N ILE A 119 16.83 -7.58 -0.05
CA ILE A 119 16.92 -8.34 1.20
C ILE A 119 18.16 -9.27 1.17
N ASP A 120 18.35 -10.01 0.08
CA ASP A 120 19.48 -10.93 -0.08
C ASP A 120 20.82 -10.20 -0.10
N ASP A 121 20.87 -9.01 -0.71
CA ASP A 121 22.06 -8.15 -0.76
C ASP A 121 22.39 -7.52 0.60
N ASN A 122 21.43 -7.44 1.54
CA ASN A 122 21.59 -6.86 2.88
C ASN A 122 21.12 -7.80 4.01
N PRO A 123 21.81 -8.92 4.26
CA PRO A 123 21.41 -9.91 5.27
C PRO A 123 21.57 -9.42 6.73
N GLY A 124 22.17 -8.25 6.96
CA GLY A 124 22.44 -7.70 8.30
C GLY A 124 21.19 -7.33 9.12
N GLU A 125 20.03 -7.19 8.48
CA GLU A 125 18.78 -6.86 9.16
C GLU A 125 18.01 -8.09 9.67
N THR A 126 18.59 -9.29 9.73
CA THR A 126 17.85 -10.53 10.01
C THR A 126 17.42 -10.68 11.50
N GLY A 127 16.48 -9.85 11.96
CA GLY A 127 15.66 -10.14 13.14
C GLY A 127 14.55 -11.13 12.79
N GLU A 128 14.33 -12.13 13.65
CA GLU A 128 13.28 -13.16 13.51
C GLU A 128 11.91 -12.54 13.20
N ILE A 129 11.42 -12.78 11.99
CA ILE A 129 10.07 -12.40 11.58
C ILE A 129 9.11 -13.39 12.27
N LEU A 130 8.33 -12.91 13.24
CA LEU A 130 7.12 -13.62 13.69
C LEU A 130 6.14 -13.64 12.52
N ARG A 131 6.22 -14.73 11.76
CA ARG A 131 5.35 -15.09 10.65
C ARG A 131 3.90 -15.13 11.17
N ASP A 132 3.02 -14.47 10.44
CA ASP A 132 1.58 -14.78 10.35
C ASP A 132 0.53 -14.02 11.20
N GLN A 133 0.84 -13.04 12.07
CA GLN A 133 -0.24 -12.36 12.84
C GLN A 133 -0.32 -10.83 12.83
N LEU A 134 0.69 -10.10 12.34
CA LEU A 134 0.69 -8.62 12.44
C LEU A 134 0.29 -7.85 11.18
N VAL A 135 0.37 -8.44 9.98
CA VAL A 135 0.05 -7.70 8.75
C VAL A 135 -1.43 -7.32 8.71
N LEU A 136 -2.36 -8.19 9.13
CA LEU A 136 -3.79 -7.87 9.13
C LEU A 136 -4.18 -6.84 10.21
N ASN A 137 -3.64 -6.94 11.42
CA ASN A 137 -3.93 -5.98 12.49
C ASN A 137 -3.26 -4.61 12.26
N ASN A 138 -2.07 -4.58 11.65
CA ASN A 138 -1.41 -3.33 11.28
C ASN A 138 -1.91 -2.76 9.95
N THR A 139 -2.43 -3.56 9.01
CA THR A 139 -3.09 -3.03 7.81
C THR A 139 -4.38 -2.29 8.18
N CYS A 140 -5.12 -2.75 9.19
CA CYS A 140 -6.26 -2.00 9.74
C CYS A 140 -5.83 -0.66 10.36
N ARG A 141 -4.67 -0.59 11.04
CA ARG A 141 -4.10 0.70 11.50
C ARG A 141 -3.57 1.55 10.34
N MET A 142 -2.90 0.95 9.36
CA MET A 142 -2.33 1.60 8.19
C MET A 142 -3.40 2.25 7.32
N LEU A 143 -4.55 1.58 7.15
CA LEU A 143 -5.73 2.13 6.46
C LEU A 143 -6.48 3.14 7.33
N TYR A 144 -6.61 2.92 8.64
CA TYR A 144 -7.20 3.92 9.55
C TYR A 144 -6.36 5.20 9.61
N ILE A 145 -5.05 5.10 9.44
CA ILE A 145 -4.13 6.24 9.47
C ILE A 145 -4.08 6.94 8.12
N LEU A 146 -4.15 6.21 6.99
CA LEU A 146 -4.40 6.81 5.68
C LEU A 146 -5.76 7.52 5.64
N ASP A 147 -6.81 6.95 6.24
CA ASP A 147 -8.11 7.63 6.42
C ASP A 147 -7.96 8.89 7.29
N LEU A 148 -7.19 8.87 8.39
CA LEU A 148 -6.91 10.05 9.22
C LEU A 148 -6.05 11.12 8.51
N ILE A 149 -5.10 10.73 7.65
CA ILE A 149 -4.27 11.63 6.86
C ILE A 149 -5.08 12.26 5.73
N VAL A 150 -5.96 11.48 5.09
CA VAL A 150 -6.93 11.97 4.11
C VAL A 150 -7.95 12.89 4.78
N GLU A 151 -8.45 12.57 5.98
CA GLU A 151 -9.33 13.45 6.76
C GLU A 151 -8.64 14.72 7.26
N LYS A 152 -7.36 14.68 7.67
CA LYS A 152 -6.60 15.91 8.03
C LYS A 152 -6.28 16.76 6.81
N SER A 153 -5.94 16.13 5.68
CA SER A 153 -5.65 16.83 4.42
C SER A 153 -6.92 17.45 3.82
N LEU A 154 -8.04 16.71 3.81
CA LEU A 154 -9.35 17.20 3.40
C LEU A 154 -9.95 18.20 4.41
N GLY A 155 -9.72 18.01 5.71
CA GLY A 155 -10.14 18.95 6.75
C GLY A 155 -9.44 20.31 6.62
N SER A 156 -8.17 20.33 6.21
CA SER A 156 -7.46 21.56 5.85
C SER A 156 -7.95 22.15 4.51
N TYR A 157 -8.34 21.31 3.55
CA TYR A 157 -8.88 21.76 2.27
C TYR A 157 -10.29 22.35 2.41
N VAL A 158 -11.16 21.75 3.21
CA VAL A 158 -12.52 22.25 3.48
C VAL A 158 -12.46 23.51 4.35
N SER A 159 -11.56 23.59 5.35
CA SER A 159 -11.41 24.80 6.16
C SER A 159 -10.80 25.96 5.38
N ASN A 160 -9.80 25.72 4.51
CA ASN A 160 -9.19 26.76 3.67
C ASN A 160 -10.13 27.22 2.55
N THR A 161 -10.97 26.34 2.01
CA THR A 161 -11.96 26.73 0.97
C THR A 161 -13.13 27.52 1.58
N LEU A 162 -13.54 27.23 2.83
CA LEU A 162 -14.54 28.04 3.54
C LEU A 162 -13.97 29.37 4.04
N SER A 163 -12.69 29.45 4.42
CA SER A 163 -12.04 30.71 4.80
C SER A 163 -11.82 31.64 3.60
N GLN A 164 -11.48 31.11 2.42
CA GLN A 164 -11.33 31.91 1.20
C GLN A 164 -12.66 32.32 0.56
N SER A 165 -13.75 31.59 0.80
CA SER A 165 -15.09 31.96 0.31
C SER A 165 -15.76 33.07 1.15
N CYS A 166 -15.36 33.25 2.42
CA CYS A 166 -15.85 34.34 3.28
C CYS A 166 -14.99 35.63 3.21
N SER A 167 -14.04 35.72 2.26
CA SER A 167 -13.25 36.94 2.02
C SER A 167 -13.64 37.67 0.72
N PHE A 168 -14.70 37.20 0.05
CA PHE A 168 -15.27 37.80 -1.17
C PHE A 168 -16.80 37.96 -1.14
N LEU A 169 -17.39 37.94 0.07
CA LEU A 169 -18.73 38.45 0.38
C LEU A 169 -18.65 39.23 1.69
#